data_AF-A0A8D8RFI2-F1
#
_entry.id   AF-A0A8D8RFI2-F1
#
_cell.length_a   1.000
_cell.length_b   1.000
_cell.length_c   1.000
_cell.angle_alpha   90.00
_cell.angle_beta   90.00
_cell.angle_gamma   90.00
#
_symmetry.space_group_name_H-M   'P 1'
#
loop_
_entity.id
_entity.type
_entity.pdbx_description
1 polymer ?
#
loop_
_entity_poly.entity_id
_entity_poly.type
_entity_poly.pdbx_seq_one_letter_code
_entity_poly.pdbx_strand_id
1 'polypeptide(L)'
;MGPKKKGKTSGKSGKSSGGIIDGLSTAEMSRDQLEQFALRIRTELEREREERNFFQVERDKLRSFWEITRQQLEESRASLRNQDRALEEAAEKHEQEIKQFKQKVK
;
A
#
# COMPACT_ATOMS: atom_id res chain seq x y z
N MET A 1 -3.47 -12.57 53.24
CA MET A 1 -2.54 -13.71 53.44
C MET A 1 -3.35 -14.97 53.69
N GLY A 2 -3.01 -16.07 53.01
CA GLY A 2 -3.47 -17.45 53.30
C GLY A 2 -4.17 -18.14 52.12
N PRO A 3 -3.87 -19.41 51.77
CA PRO A 3 -2.66 -20.20 52.04
C PRO A 3 -1.99 -20.81 50.78
N LYS A 4 -0.69 -21.09 50.89
CA LYS A 4 0.13 -21.86 49.94
C LYS A 4 -0.19 -23.36 50.03
N LYS A 5 -0.31 -24.06 48.89
CA LYS A 5 -0.06 -25.51 48.80
C LYS A 5 1.04 -25.77 47.76
N LYS A 6 2.23 -26.13 48.27
CA LYS A 6 3.30 -26.79 47.53
C LYS A 6 2.88 -28.24 47.28
N GLY A 7 2.73 -28.64 46.02
CA GLY A 7 2.73 -30.04 45.59
C GLY A 7 3.88 -30.24 44.60
N LYS A 8 4.84 -31.09 44.95
CA LYS A 8 6.04 -31.42 44.17
C LYS A 8 5.99 -32.91 43.85
N THR A 9 5.80 -33.29 42.59
CA THR A 9 6.06 -34.63 42.02
C THR A 9 6.08 -34.46 40.50
N SER A 10 7.26 -34.34 39.89
CA SER A 10 8.10 -35.43 39.36
C SER A 10 7.64 -35.93 37.98
N GLY A 11 8.32 -35.43 36.95
CA GLY A 11 8.81 -36.19 35.80
C GLY A 11 7.83 -37.05 35.02
N LYS A 12 7.39 -36.54 33.86
CA LYS A 12 7.22 -37.37 32.67
C LYS A 12 7.81 -36.64 31.46
N SER A 13 9.13 -36.70 31.36
CA SER A 13 9.83 -36.55 30.08
C SER A 13 9.39 -37.68 29.16
N GLY A 14 8.96 -37.35 27.94
CA GLY A 14 8.84 -38.32 26.85
C GLY A 14 7.46 -38.38 26.20
N LYS A 15 7.19 -37.44 25.30
CA LYS A 15 7.16 -37.69 23.85
C LYS A 15 7.04 -36.31 23.21
N SER A 16 8.09 -35.82 22.56
CA SER A 16 7.97 -34.63 21.72
C SER A 16 6.94 -34.97 20.65
N SER A 17 5.69 -34.50 20.83
CA SER A 17 4.70 -34.50 19.77
C SER A 17 5.28 -33.60 18.69
N GLY A 18 5.94 -34.22 17.70
CA GLY A 18 6.51 -33.50 16.57
C GLY A 18 5.42 -32.60 16.01
N GLY A 19 5.76 -31.33 15.77
CA GLY A 19 4.86 -30.39 15.13
C GLY A 19 4.33 -30.99 13.83
N ILE A 20 3.04 -30.82 13.57
CA ILE A 20 2.45 -31.19 12.29
C ILE A 20 2.78 -30.04 11.33
N ILE A 21 3.49 -30.35 10.26
CA ILE A 21 3.77 -29.38 9.19
C ILE A 21 3.32 -30.02 7.88
N ASP A 22 2.52 -29.29 7.10
CA ASP A 22 1.87 -29.79 5.87
C ASP A 22 1.07 -31.10 6.04
N GLY A 23 0.42 -31.28 7.20
CA GLY A 23 -0.39 -32.47 7.49
C GLY A 23 0.43 -33.72 7.85
N LEU A 24 1.76 -33.63 7.91
CA LEU A 24 2.65 -34.72 8.32
C LEU A 24 3.29 -34.44 9.68
N SER A 25 3.39 -35.49 10.50
CA SER A 25 4.04 -35.42 11.81
C SER A 25 5.55 -35.35 11.63
N THR A 26 6.19 -34.28 12.10
CA THR A 26 7.67 -34.17 12.11
C THR A 26 8.35 -35.22 12.99
N ALA A 27 7.59 -35.93 13.84
CA ALA A 27 8.11 -37.03 14.65
C ALA A 27 8.36 -38.32 13.85
N GLU A 28 7.79 -38.43 12.64
CA GLU A 28 7.90 -39.61 11.78
C GLU A 28 8.87 -39.40 10.61
N MET A 29 9.39 -38.18 10.45
CA MET A 29 10.32 -37.83 9.37
C MET A 29 11.78 -38.15 9.73
N SER A 30 12.55 -38.62 8.74
CA SER A 30 13.99 -38.80 8.90
C SER A 30 14.70 -37.43 9.00
N ARG A 31 15.94 -37.43 9.51
CA ARG A 31 16.76 -36.22 9.58
C ARG A 31 16.90 -35.54 8.20
N ASP A 32 17.19 -36.32 7.17
CA ASP A 32 17.37 -35.80 5.81
C ASP A 32 16.06 -35.22 5.25
N GLN A 33 14.91 -35.84 5.56
CA GLN A 33 13.59 -35.33 5.19
C GLN A 33 13.29 -34.00 5.90
N LEU A 34 13.63 -33.89 7.19
CA LEU A 34 13.48 -32.64 7.95
C LEU A 34 14.39 -31.53 7.42
N GLU A 35 15.63 -31.85 7.03
CA GLU A 35 16.58 -30.88 6.45
C GLU A 35 16.10 -30.39 5.07
N GLN A 36 15.67 -31.29 4.18
CA GLN A 36 15.09 -30.91 2.88
C GLN A 36 13.82 -30.07 3.04
N PHE A 37 12.99 -30.42 4.01
CA PHE A 37 11.76 -29.70 4.30
C PHE A 37 12.04 -28.28 4.84
N ALA A 38 13.00 -28.15 5.76
CA ALA A 38 13.45 -26.85 6.27
C ALA A 38 14.00 -25.96 5.15
N LEU A 39 14.74 -26.53 4.20
CA LEU A 39 15.21 -25.81 3.01
C LEU A 39 14.04 -25.37 2.12
N ARG A 40 13.05 -26.24 1.89
CA ARG A 40 11.87 -25.92 1.08
C ARG A 40 11.10 -24.73 1.65
N ILE A 41 10.76 -24.78 2.95
CA ILE A 41 10.06 -23.68 3.64
C ILE A 41 10.86 -22.39 3.56
N ARG A 42 12.18 -22.47 3.74
CA ARG A 42 13.03 -21.28 3.65
C ARG A 42 12.96 -20.64 2.25
N THR A 43 13.06 -21.45 1.20
CA THR A 43 12.97 -20.97 -0.19
C THR A 43 11.58 -20.39 -0.48
N GLU A 44 10.51 -21.05 -0.04
CA GLU A 44 9.14 -20.54 -0.17
C GLU A 44 8.98 -19.20 0.57
N LEU A 45 9.51 -19.08 1.79
CA LEU A 45 9.48 -17.84 2.57
C LEU A 45 10.27 -16.71 1.90
N GLU A 46 11.44 -17.01 1.35
CA GLU A 46 12.26 -16.03 0.62
C GLU A 46 11.51 -15.55 -0.63
N ARG A 47 10.89 -16.46 -1.39
CA ARG A 47 10.04 -16.12 -2.54
C ARG A 47 8.84 -15.26 -2.16
N GLU A 48 8.08 -15.64 -1.13
CA GLU A 48 6.93 -14.85 -0.66
C GLU A 48 7.35 -13.46 -0.16
N ARG A 49 8.56 -13.34 0.43
CA ARG A 49 9.11 -12.05 0.83
C ARG A 49 9.44 -11.17 -0.37
N GLU A 50 10.01 -11.75 -1.43
CA GLU A 50 10.29 -11.06 -2.69
C GLU A 50 8.99 -10.61 -3.37
N GLU A 51 8.01 -11.50 -3.49
CA GLU A 51 6.70 -11.19 -4.06
C GLU A 51 6.00 -10.07 -3.28
N ARG A 52 5.97 -10.14 -1.93
CA ARG A 52 5.42 -9.06 -1.09
C ARG A 52 6.15 -7.74 -1.31
N ASN A 53 7.48 -7.75 -1.40
CA ASN A 53 8.27 -6.54 -1.66
C ASN A 53 7.92 -5.94 -3.02
N PHE A 54 7.88 -6.77 -4.07
CA PHE A 54 7.48 -6.35 -5.41
C PHE A 54 6.09 -5.69 -5.41
N PHE A 55 5.08 -6.32 -4.80
CA PHE A 55 3.74 -5.74 -4.72
C PHE A 55 3.68 -4.47 -3.87
N GLN A 56 4.54 -4.35 -2.85
CA GLN A 56 4.62 -3.13 -2.05
C GLN A 56 5.12 -1.95 -2.90
N VAL A 57 6.19 -2.15 -3.67
CA VAL A 57 6.73 -1.13 -4.58
C VAL A 57 5.72 -0.76 -5.67
N GLU A 58 5.07 -1.74 -6.29
CA GLU A 58 4.05 -1.48 -7.32
C GLU A 58 2.84 -0.73 -6.76
N ARG A 59 2.40 -1.05 -5.53
CA ARG A 59 1.33 -0.30 -4.86
C ARG A 59 1.73 1.15 -4.60
N ASP A 60 2.95 1.38 -4.09
CA ASP A 60 3.43 2.72 -3.77
C ASP A 60 3.61 3.56 -5.05
N LYS A 61 4.00 2.92 -6.16
CA LYS A 61 4.04 3.53 -7.50
C LYS A 61 2.64 3.90 -8.02
N LEU A 62 1.66 3.00 -7.91
CA LEU A 62 0.27 3.28 -8.29
C LEU A 62 -0.31 4.44 -7.46
N ARG A 63 -0.02 4.47 -6.16
CA ARG A 63 -0.42 5.58 -5.30
C ARG A 63 0.17 6.91 -5.76
N SER A 64 1.47 6.92 -6.08
CA SER A 64 2.14 8.11 -6.59
C SER A 64 1.52 8.61 -7.90
N PHE A 65 1.23 7.70 -8.84
CA PHE A 65 0.54 8.08 -10.08
C PHE A 65 -0.86 8.64 -9.82
N TRP A 66 -1.61 8.04 -8.90
CA TRP A 66 -2.94 8.55 -8.55
C TRP A 66 -2.86 9.95 -7.95
N GLU A 67 -1.92 10.20 -7.04
CA GLU A 67 -1.72 11.53 -6.44
C GLU A 67 -1.34 12.58 -7.50
N ILE A 68 -0.40 12.27 -8.40
CA ILE A 68 0.01 13.15 -9.50
C ILE A 68 -1.16 13.44 -10.44
N THR A 69 -1.86 12.40 -10.92
CA THR A 69 -2.95 12.57 -11.90
C THR A 69 -4.13 13.32 -11.30
N ARG A 70 -4.39 13.15 -10.00
CA ARG A 70 -5.39 13.94 -9.28
C ARG A 70 -4.98 15.42 -9.21
N GLN A 71 -3.74 15.72 -8.84
CA GLN A 71 -3.24 17.11 -8.81
C GLN A 71 -3.34 17.77 -10.19
N GLN A 72 -2.89 17.07 -11.24
CA GLN A 72 -2.98 17.55 -12.62
C GLN A 72 -4.42 17.84 -13.05
N LEU A 73 -5.39 17.02 -12.62
CA LEU A 73 -6.81 17.25 -12.89
C LEU A 73 -7.33 18.51 -12.18
N GLU A 74 -6.96 18.69 -10.91
CA GLU A 74 -7.35 19.85 -10.12
C GLU A 74 -6.75 21.15 -10.70
N GLU A 75 -5.47 21.12 -11.08
CA GLU A 75 -4.78 22.22 -11.77
C GLU A 75 -5.43 22.55 -13.11
N SER A 76 -5.71 21.54 -13.94
CA SER A 76 -6.35 21.75 -15.26
C SER A 76 -7.73 22.40 -15.11
N ARG A 77 -8.52 21.99 -14.11
CA ARG A 77 -9.82 22.61 -13.80
C ARG A 77 -9.70 24.04 -13.28
N ALA A 78 -8.66 24.34 -12.51
CA ALA A 78 -8.38 25.71 -12.08
C ALA A 78 -7.96 26.59 -13.25
N SER A 79 -7.09 26.07 -14.13
CA SER A 79 -6.67 26.75 -15.36
C SER A 79 -7.85 27.09 -16.26
N LEU A 80 -8.78 26.16 -16.48
CA LEU A 80 -9.98 26.40 -17.28
C LEU A 80 -10.80 27.58 -16.73
N ARG A 81 -11.08 27.57 -15.42
CA ARG A 81 -11.84 28.66 -14.78
C ARG A 81 -11.15 30.01 -14.88
N ASN A 82 -9.82 30.04 -14.79
CA ASN A 82 -9.06 31.27 -14.94
C ASN A 82 -9.09 31.78 -16.39
N GLN A 83 -9.04 30.87 -17.38
CA GLN A 83 -9.17 31.20 -18.79
C GLN A 83 -10.57 31.74 -19.11
N ASP A 84 -11.63 31.13 -18.60
CA ASP A 84 -13.01 31.60 -18.77
C ASP A 84 -13.16 33.04 -18.24
N ARG A 85 -12.65 33.31 -17.03
CA ARG A 85 -12.65 34.66 -16.46
C ARG A 85 -11.84 35.65 -17.30
N ALA A 86 -10.66 35.25 -17.79
CA ALA A 86 -9.84 36.12 -18.63
C ALA A 86 -10.53 36.45 -19.96
N LEU A 87 -11.30 35.51 -20.52
CA LEU A 87 -12.12 35.74 -21.71
C LEU A 87 -13.27 36.72 -21.44
N GLU A 88 -13.98 36.57 -20.31
CA GLU A 88 -15.02 37.51 -19.88
C GLU A 88 -14.45 38.92 -19.70
N GLU A 89 -13.35 39.09 -18.96
CA GLU A 89 -12.70 40.39 -18.77
C GLU A 89 -12.22 41.02 -20.09
N ALA A 90 -11.71 40.20 -21.03
CA ALA A 90 -11.31 40.68 -22.34
C ALA A 90 -12.51 41.14 -23.18
N ALA A 91 -13.64 40.42 -23.11
CA ALA A 91 -14.87 40.80 -23.79
C ALA A 91 -15.45 42.11 -23.23
N GLU A 92 -15.47 42.27 -21.90
CA GLU A 92 -15.91 43.50 -21.23
C GLU A 92 -15.04 44.70 -21.60
N LYS A 93 -13.70 44.54 -21.59
CA LYS A 93 -12.76 45.60 -22.01
C LYS A 93 -13.00 46.01 -23.46
N HIS A 94 -13.13 45.03 -24.35
CA HIS A 94 -13.39 45.31 -25.76
C HIS A 94 -14.74 46.05 -25.96
N GLU A 95 -15.80 45.67 -25.22
CA GLU A 95 -17.08 46.38 -25.28
C GLU A 95 -16.95 47.83 -24.77
N GLN A 96 -16.21 48.05 -23.69
CA GLN A 96 -15.92 49.39 -23.15
C GLN A 96 -15.13 50.24 -24.15
N GLU A 97 -14.12 49.69 -24.80
CA GLU A 97 -13.33 50.36 -25.84
C GLU A 97 -14.21 50.79 -27.02
N ILE A 98 -15.10 49.90 -27.50
CA ILE A 98 -16.08 50.23 -28.54
C ILE A 98 -16.99 51.38 -28.09
N LYS A 99 -17.49 51.36 -26.84
CA LYS A 99 -18.34 52.43 -26.31
C LYS A 99 -17.60 53.77 -26.27
N GLN A 100 -16.35 53.78 -25.78
CA GLN A 100 -15.50 54.97 -25.76
C GLN A 100 -15.21 55.49 -27.17
N PHE A 101 -14.92 54.61 -28.12
CA PHE A 101 -14.67 54.99 -29.50
C PHE A 101 -15.92 55.62 -30.14
N LYS A 102 -17.10 55.02 -29.95
CA LYS A 102 -18.38 55.58 -30.42
C LYS A 102 -18.67 56.96 -29.83
N GLN A 103 -18.30 57.20 -28.58
CA GLN A 103 -18.47 58.51 -27.94
C GLN A 103 -17.52 59.56 -28.51
N LYS A 104 -16.28 59.19 -28.85
CA LYS A 104 -15.28 60.12 -29.44
C LYS A 104 -15.59 60.51 -30.90
N VAL A 105 -16.35 59.69 -31.62
CA VAL A 105 -16.71 59.92 -33.03
C VAL A 105 -18.01 60.74 -33.16
N LYS A 106 -18.77 60.91 -32.07
CA LYS A 106 -19.93 61.82 -31.98
C LYS A 106 -19.50 63.22 -31.59
#